data_AF-A0A6G3XN22-F1
#
_entry.id   AF-A0A6G3XN22-F1
#
_cell.length_a   1.000
_cell.length_b   1.000
_cell.length_c   1.000
_cell.angle_alpha   90.00
_cell.angle_beta   90.00
_cell.angle_gamma   90.00
#
_symmetry.space_group_name_H-M   'P 1'
#
loop_
_entity.id
_entity.type
_entity.pdbx_description
1 polymer ?
#
loop_
_entity_poly.entity_id
_entity_poly.type
_entity_poly.pdbx_seq_one_letter_code
_entity_poly.pdbx_strand_id
1 'polypeptide(L)'
;MGRRLVPLTLDNLPDLPERCRSCVFWELDPVSGEAAVRAGKPELEKEAWISAVLLEWGSCGRVVYVDDVPVGFVLYAPPAYVPRSTAFPTSPVSPDAVQLITGLIIPEYQGQGLGRVMVQTVAKDVLRRGFKAIEAFGDARSEQATCVLPADHL
;
A
#
# COMPACT_ATOMS: atom_id res chain seq x y z
N MET A 1 -24.46 10.27 -0.95
CA MET A 1 -23.22 9.54 -1.24
C MET A 1 -22.13 10.03 -0.29
N GLY A 2 -22.05 9.39 0.87
CA GLY A 2 -20.99 9.64 1.85
C GLY A 2 -19.70 8.97 1.40
N ARG A 3 -18.60 9.71 1.33
CA ARG A 3 -17.26 9.18 1.03
C ARG A 3 -16.42 9.31 2.27
N ARG A 4 -15.83 8.21 2.77
CA ARG A 4 -14.92 8.23 3.92
C ARG A 4 -13.62 7.50 3.60
N LEU A 5 -12.52 8.06 4.09
CA LEU A 5 -11.22 7.40 4.09
C LEU A 5 -10.84 7.17 5.55
N VAL A 6 -10.71 5.92 5.95
CA VAL A 6 -10.41 5.55 7.34
C VAL A 6 -9.00 4.96 7.42
N PRO A 7 -8.30 5.09 8.57
CA PRO A 7 -7.03 4.39 8.78
C PRO A 7 -7.19 2.88 8.60
N LEU A 8 -6.20 2.24 7.98
CA LEU A 8 -6.11 0.78 7.93
C LEU A 8 -5.72 0.27 9.32
N THR A 9 -6.43 -0.75 9.79
CA THR A 9 -6.13 -1.54 10.99
C THR A 9 -6.27 -3.02 10.66
N LEU A 10 -5.99 -3.91 11.61
CA LEU A 10 -6.28 -5.34 11.43
C LEU A 10 -7.80 -5.60 11.33
N ASP A 11 -8.62 -4.79 12.01
CA ASP A 11 -10.09 -4.97 12.02
C ASP A 11 -10.73 -4.76 10.63
N ASN A 12 -10.16 -3.86 9.82
CA ASN A 12 -10.66 -3.57 8.48
C ASN A 12 -9.75 -4.09 7.36
N LEU A 13 -8.72 -4.89 7.68
CA LEU A 13 -7.94 -5.62 6.69
C LEU A 13 -8.80 -6.58 5.84
N PRO A 14 -9.82 -7.28 6.37
CA PRO A 14 -10.70 -8.11 5.56
C PRO A 14 -11.45 -7.36 4.45
N ASP A 15 -11.57 -6.03 4.54
CA ASP A 15 -12.22 -5.20 3.52
C ASP A 15 -11.34 -4.95 2.29
N LEU A 16 -10.04 -5.29 2.35
CA LEU A 16 -9.17 -5.25 1.18
C LEU A 16 -9.48 -6.43 0.25
N PRO A 17 -9.27 -6.28 -1.08
CA PRO A 17 -9.39 -7.39 -2.01
C PRO A 17 -8.53 -8.58 -1.58
N GLU A 18 -9.05 -9.79 -1.74
CA GLU A 18 -8.39 -11.03 -1.30
C GLU A 18 -6.94 -11.14 -1.79
N ARG A 19 -6.70 -10.85 -3.07
CA ARG A 19 -5.36 -10.82 -3.67
C ARG A 19 -4.39 -9.86 -2.96
N CYS A 20 -4.90 -8.74 -2.44
CA CYS A 20 -4.08 -7.71 -1.82
C CYS A 20 -3.82 -7.98 -0.33
N ARG A 21 -4.79 -8.55 0.39
CA ARG A 21 -4.58 -8.97 1.79
C ARG A 21 -3.80 -10.30 1.93
N SER A 22 -3.70 -11.08 0.86
CA SER A 22 -2.86 -12.30 0.78
C SER A 22 -1.53 -12.10 0.05
N CYS A 23 -1.16 -10.86 -0.30
CA CYS A 23 0.10 -10.56 -0.96
C CYS A 23 1.10 -9.88 -0.02
N VAL A 24 2.32 -10.40 -0.03
CA VAL A 24 3.49 -9.91 0.74
C VAL A 24 4.62 -9.41 -0.17
N PHE A 25 4.29 -9.04 -1.41
CA PHE A 25 5.30 -8.62 -2.39
C PHE A 25 6.15 -7.49 -1.84
N TRP A 26 5.55 -6.49 -1.20
CA TRP A 26 6.25 -5.32 -0.70
C TRP A 26 6.75 -5.46 0.74
N GLU A 27 6.00 -6.19 1.54
CA GLU A 27 6.18 -6.36 2.97
C GLU A 27 7.40 -7.22 3.32
N LEU A 28 7.79 -8.11 2.40
CA LEU A 28 8.94 -9.01 2.56
C LEU A 28 9.94 -8.86 1.41
N ASP A 29 11.20 -9.16 1.70
CA ASP A 29 12.24 -9.31 0.68
C ASP A 29 11.93 -10.50 -0.27
N PRO A 30 12.59 -10.60 -1.44
CA PRO A 30 12.35 -11.67 -2.40
C PRO A 30 12.38 -13.08 -1.84
N VAL A 31 13.35 -13.39 -0.98
CA VAL A 31 13.57 -14.73 -0.46
C VAL A 31 12.51 -15.06 0.59
N SER A 32 12.29 -14.16 1.55
CA SER A 32 11.30 -14.38 2.62
C SER A 32 9.87 -14.42 2.05
N GLY A 33 9.57 -13.60 1.06
CA GLY A 33 8.27 -13.60 0.37
C GLY A 33 7.98 -14.92 -0.34
N GLU A 34 8.95 -15.47 -1.08
CA GLU A 34 8.79 -16.79 -1.71
C GLU A 34 8.62 -17.90 -0.66
N ALA A 35 9.39 -17.85 0.42
CA ALA A 35 9.28 -18.80 1.52
C ALA A 35 7.89 -18.78 2.17
N ALA A 36 7.33 -17.59 2.43
CA ALA A 36 5.98 -17.42 2.98
C ALA A 36 4.89 -18.01 2.08
N VAL A 37 4.98 -17.79 0.77
CA VAL A 37 4.05 -18.35 -0.22
C VAL A 37 4.16 -19.87 -0.25
N ARG A 38 5.37 -20.44 -0.31
CA ARG A 38 5.57 -21.90 -0.30
C ARG A 38 5.07 -22.55 0.99
N ALA A 39 5.16 -21.84 2.11
CA ALA A 39 4.65 -22.29 3.40
C ALA A 39 3.13 -22.11 3.55
N GLY A 40 2.44 -21.48 2.60
CA GLY A 40 1.00 -21.21 2.65
C GLY A 40 0.61 -20.17 3.71
N LYS A 41 1.52 -19.23 4.05
CA LYS A 41 1.33 -18.24 5.12
C LYS A 41 1.43 -16.76 4.71
N PRO A 42 1.20 -16.34 3.45
CA PRO A 42 1.40 -14.93 3.11
C PRO A 42 0.38 -14.00 3.80
N GLU A 43 -0.84 -14.46 4.09
CA GLU A 43 -1.82 -13.67 4.87
C GLU A 43 -1.34 -13.40 6.30
N LEU A 44 -0.80 -14.42 6.96
CA LEU A 44 -0.24 -14.28 8.32
C LEU A 44 0.92 -13.29 8.35
N GLU A 45 1.81 -13.36 7.37
CA GLU A 45 2.93 -12.41 7.23
C GLU A 45 2.44 -10.99 6.93
N LYS A 46 1.38 -10.83 6.12
CA LYS A 46 0.75 -9.53 5.86
C LYS A 46 0.16 -8.94 7.13
N GLU A 47 -0.56 -9.72 7.92
CA GLU A 47 -1.11 -9.30 9.22
C GLU A 47 0.02 -8.92 10.20
N ALA A 48 1.07 -9.74 10.28
CA ALA A 48 2.24 -9.46 11.12
C ALA A 48 2.92 -8.14 10.73
N TRP A 49 3.09 -7.89 9.43
CA TRP A 49 3.63 -6.63 8.92
C TRP A 49 2.73 -5.44 9.28
N ILE A 50 1.42 -5.52 9.01
CA ILE A 50 0.47 -4.45 9.36
C ILE A 50 0.51 -4.17 10.86
N SER A 51 0.50 -5.22 11.69
CA SER A 51 0.58 -5.10 13.15
C SER A 51 1.86 -4.39 13.61
N ALA A 52 3.01 -4.78 13.06
CA ALA A 52 4.30 -4.17 13.41
C ALA A 52 4.34 -2.68 13.04
N VAL A 53 3.95 -2.34 11.81
CA VAL A 53 3.95 -0.93 11.37
C VAL A 53 2.93 -0.10 12.15
N LEU A 54 1.74 -0.66 12.44
CA LEU A 54 0.75 0.01 13.29
C LEU A 54 1.28 0.35 14.68
N LEU A 55 2.02 -0.57 15.30
CA LEU A 55 2.56 -0.40 16.63
C LEU A 55 3.69 0.65 16.65
N GLU A 56 4.58 0.62 15.66
CA GLU A 56 5.80 1.43 15.67
C GLU A 56 5.65 2.80 14.99
N TRP A 57 4.83 2.87 13.94
CA TRP A 57 4.70 4.04 13.08
C TRP A 57 3.25 4.53 12.93
N GLY A 58 2.28 3.70 13.30
CA GLY A 58 0.85 3.94 13.11
C GLY A 58 0.34 3.45 11.75
N SER A 59 -0.89 3.83 11.41
CA SER A 59 -1.58 3.35 10.21
C SER A 59 -0.72 3.47 8.96
N CYS A 60 -0.48 2.32 8.31
CA CYS A 60 0.28 2.14 7.07
C CYS A 60 -0.59 2.16 5.81
N GLY A 61 -1.83 2.66 5.94
CA GLY A 61 -2.73 2.75 4.81
C GLY A 61 -4.03 3.47 5.12
N ARG A 62 -4.86 3.58 4.08
CA ARG A 62 -6.24 4.05 4.17
C ARG A 62 -7.15 3.12 3.39
N VAL A 63 -8.36 2.92 3.90
CA VAL A 63 -9.44 2.22 3.19
C VAL A 63 -10.51 3.25 2.81
N VAL A 64 -10.91 3.24 1.54
CA VAL A 64 -11.90 4.14 0.95
C VAL A 64 -13.25 3.46 0.96
N TYR A 65 -14.26 4.11 1.53
CA TYR A 65 -15.64 3.63 1.51
C TYR A 65 -16.55 4.65 0.85
N VAL A 66 -17.57 4.14 0.16
CA VAL A 66 -18.68 4.88 -0.40
C VAL A 66 -19.96 4.25 0.12
N ASP A 67 -20.76 5.02 0.85
CA ASP A 67 -22.02 4.54 1.45
C ASP A 67 -21.80 3.19 2.19
N ASP A 68 -20.71 3.14 2.97
CA ASP A 68 -20.23 2.01 3.77
C ASP A 68 -19.77 0.76 3.03
N VAL A 69 -19.71 0.80 1.70
CA VAL A 69 -19.08 -0.24 0.88
C VAL A 69 -17.59 0.09 0.71
N PRO A 70 -16.65 -0.84 0.96
CA PRO A 70 -15.23 -0.64 0.65
C PRO A 70 -15.02 -0.64 -0.86
N VAL A 71 -14.38 0.40 -1.39
CA VAL A 71 -14.21 0.62 -2.84
C VAL A 71 -12.77 0.83 -3.26
N GLY A 72 -11.84 0.84 -2.31
CA GLY A 72 -10.43 1.01 -2.59
C GLY A 72 -9.59 1.15 -1.35
N PHE A 73 -8.27 1.16 -1.54
CA PHE A 73 -7.31 1.31 -0.47
C PHE A 73 -5.97 1.84 -1.00
N VAL A 74 -5.13 2.30 -0.08
CA VAL A 74 -3.72 2.61 -0.34
C VAL A 74 -2.87 2.15 0.83
N LEU A 75 -1.70 1.59 0.54
CA LEU A 75 -0.66 1.22 1.50
C LEU A 75 0.57 2.10 1.27
N TYR A 76 1.18 2.54 2.37
CA TYR A 76 2.38 3.35 2.38
C TYR A 76 3.10 3.20 3.73
N ALA A 77 4.42 3.23 3.70
CA ALA A 77 5.25 3.15 4.90
C ALA A 77 6.65 3.75 4.66
N PRO A 78 7.39 4.12 5.70
CA PRO A 78 8.81 4.46 5.58
C PRO A 78 9.61 3.28 4.97
N PRO A 79 10.70 3.55 4.23
CA PRO A 79 11.47 2.51 3.53
C PRO A 79 11.97 1.37 4.42
N ALA A 80 12.23 1.66 5.70
CA ALA A 80 12.63 0.65 6.70
C ALA A 80 11.59 -0.47 6.89
N TYR A 81 10.32 -0.21 6.56
CA TYR A 81 9.23 -1.18 6.63
C TYR A 81 8.89 -1.80 5.27
N VAL A 82 9.63 -1.49 4.21
CA VAL A 82 9.32 -1.99 2.86
C VAL A 82 10.55 -2.71 2.27
N PRO A 83 10.90 -3.90 2.76
CA PRO A 83 12.15 -4.58 2.42
C PRO A 83 12.33 -4.81 0.93
N ARG A 84 11.22 -5.06 0.22
CA ARG A 84 11.21 -5.28 -1.23
C ARG A 84 11.83 -4.14 -2.03
N SER A 85 11.75 -2.89 -1.55
CA SER A 85 12.28 -1.72 -2.24
C SER A 85 13.76 -1.90 -2.61
N THR A 86 14.55 -2.52 -1.72
CA THR A 86 15.99 -2.76 -1.91
C THR A 86 16.33 -3.64 -3.11
N ALA A 87 15.37 -4.41 -3.63
CA ALA A 87 15.54 -5.24 -4.82
C ALA A 87 15.38 -4.47 -6.14
N PHE A 88 14.97 -3.20 -6.10
CA PHE A 88 14.78 -2.38 -7.30
C PHE A 88 16.06 -1.60 -7.68
N PRO A 89 16.40 -1.49 -8.98
CA PRO A 89 17.61 -0.78 -9.41
C PRO A 89 17.64 0.72 -9.09
N THR A 90 16.47 1.35 -8.92
CA THR A 90 16.33 2.79 -8.62
C THR A 90 16.28 3.09 -7.12
N SER A 91 16.61 2.11 -6.28
CA SER A 91 16.77 2.29 -4.84
C SER A 91 18.10 2.97 -4.48
N PRO A 92 18.24 3.51 -3.24
CA PRO A 92 17.24 3.50 -2.17
C PRO A 92 16.19 4.60 -2.32
N VAL A 93 14.99 4.34 -1.77
CA VAL A 93 14.04 5.41 -1.46
C VAL A 93 14.68 6.38 -0.46
N SER A 94 14.49 7.69 -0.65
CA SER A 94 15.10 8.69 0.22
C SER A 94 14.71 8.50 1.70
N PRO A 95 15.63 8.72 2.66
CA PRO A 95 15.35 8.50 4.08
C PRO A 95 14.32 9.47 4.66
N ASP A 96 14.06 10.61 4.02
CA ASP A 96 13.03 11.59 4.38
C ASP A 96 11.73 11.47 3.55
N ALA A 97 11.60 10.37 2.80
CA ALA A 97 10.40 10.02 2.06
C ALA A 97 9.61 8.88 2.72
N VAL A 98 8.31 8.85 2.45
CA VAL A 98 7.46 7.67 2.66
C VAL A 98 7.27 6.99 1.31
N GLN A 99 7.42 5.66 1.28
CA GLN A 99 7.13 4.90 0.08
C GLN A 99 5.62 4.67 -0.04
N LEU A 100 5.04 5.04 -1.17
CA LEU A 100 3.71 4.58 -1.59
C LEU A 100 3.87 3.23 -2.28
N ILE A 101 3.22 2.22 -1.71
CA ILE A 101 3.51 0.82 -1.95
C ILE A 101 2.50 0.24 -2.93
N THR A 102 1.21 0.42 -2.65
CA THR A 102 0.12 -0.14 -3.43
C THR A 102 -1.09 0.76 -3.28
N GLY A 103 -1.85 0.94 -4.36
CA GLY A 103 -3.14 1.63 -4.32
C GLY A 103 -4.09 1.02 -5.33
N LEU A 104 -5.37 0.93 -4.97
CA LEU A 104 -6.40 0.41 -5.84
C LEU A 104 -7.72 1.14 -5.58
N ILE A 105 -8.43 1.51 -6.64
CA ILE A 105 -9.86 1.79 -6.62
C ILE A 105 -10.51 0.71 -7.51
N ILE A 106 -11.54 0.03 -7.01
CA ILE A 106 -12.21 -1.01 -7.78
C ILE A 106 -12.85 -0.41 -9.05
N PRO A 107 -12.88 -1.14 -10.18
CA PRO A 107 -13.22 -0.60 -11.49
C PRO A 107 -14.52 0.23 -11.53
N GLU A 108 -15.54 -0.22 -10.81
CA GLU A 108 -16.88 0.39 -10.76
C GLU A 108 -16.87 1.81 -10.15
N TYR A 109 -15.83 2.14 -9.38
CA TYR A 109 -15.69 3.42 -8.67
C TYR A 109 -14.58 4.32 -9.25
N GLN A 110 -13.94 3.91 -10.34
CA GLN A 110 -12.93 4.70 -11.04
C GLN A 110 -13.55 5.89 -11.79
N GLY A 111 -12.74 6.88 -12.16
CA GLY A 111 -13.18 8.10 -12.87
C GLY A 111 -13.96 9.11 -11.99
N GLN A 112 -14.22 8.80 -10.72
CA GLN A 112 -15.03 9.64 -9.82
C GLN A 112 -14.20 10.55 -8.88
N GLY A 113 -12.89 10.66 -9.14
CA GLY A 113 -11.95 11.47 -8.36
C GLY A 113 -11.49 10.83 -7.03
N LEU A 114 -11.87 9.59 -6.74
CA LEU A 114 -11.48 8.88 -5.50
C LEU A 114 -9.96 8.68 -5.39
N GLY A 115 -9.29 8.30 -6.48
CA GLY A 115 -7.83 8.18 -6.50
C GLY A 115 -7.12 9.49 -6.14
N ARG A 116 -7.59 10.62 -6.67
CA ARG A 116 -7.07 11.95 -6.31
C ARG A 116 -7.24 12.24 -4.82
N VAL A 117 -8.43 11.99 -4.26
CA VAL A 117 -8.70 12.20 -2.83
C VAL A 117 -7.82 11.27 -1.97
N MET A 118 -7.61 10.04 -2.41
CA MET A 118 -6.76 9.05 -1.75
C MET A 118 -5.31 9.53 -1.68
N VAL A 119 -4.70 9.90 -2.80
CA VAL A 119 -3.32 10.42 -2.84
C VAL A 119 -3.18 11.72 -2.03
N GLN A 120 -4.14 12.64 -2.12
CA GLN A 120 -4.13 13.85 -1.29
C GLN A 120 -4.22 13.56 0.21
N THR A 121 -4.90 12.48 0.59
CA THR A 121 -4.97 12.03 1.99
C THR A 121 -3.63 11.48 2.45
N VAL A 122 -2.97 10.65 1.64
CA VAL A 122 -1.61 10.18 1.91
C VAL A 122 -0.65 11.36 2.06
N ALA A 123 -0.67 12.33 1.15
CA ALA A 123 0.15 13.54 1.24
C ALA A 123 -0.06 14.30 2.57
N LYS A 124 -1.32 14.47 3.00
CA LYS A 124 -1.64 15.10 4.29
C LYS A 124 -1.11 14.29 5.49
N ASP A 125 -1.21 12.96 5.43
CA ASP A 125 -0.72 12.09 6.50
C ASP A 125 0.80 12.14 6.61
N VAL A 126 1.50 12.03 5.47
CA VAL A 126 2.96 12.07 5.37
C VAL A 126 3.51 13.41 5.86
N LEU A 127 2.92 14.53 5.44
CA LEU A 127 3.31 15.87 5.90
C LEU A 127 3.10 16.05 7.41
N ARG A 128 1.97 15.59 7.96
CA ARG A 128 1.71 15.65 9.41
C ARG A 128 2.68 14.81 10.23
N ARG A 129 3.25 13.76 9.64
CA ARG A 129 4.26 12.88 10.24
C ARG A 129 5.69 13.38 10.01
N GLY A 130 5.89 14.55 9.40
CA GLY A 130 7.19 15.20 9.27
C GLY A 130 8.05 14.77 8.07
N PHE A 131 7.49 13.96 7.16
CA PHE A 131 8.18 13.54 5.94
C PHE A 131 8.00 14.57 4.83
N LYS A 132 8.99 14.69 3.95
CA LYS A 132 9.04 15.74 2.91
C LYS A 132 8.56 15.27 1.55
N ALA A 133 8.61 13.96 1.30
CA ALA A 133 8.30 13.39 0.00
C ALA A 133 7.50 12.10 0.11
N ILE A 134 6.82 11.79 -0.99
CA ILE A 134 6.27 10.46 -1.27
C ILE A 134 7.03 9.95 -2.48
N GLU A 135 7.58 8.75 -2.37
CA GLU A 135 8.23 8.06 -3.49
C GLU A 135 7.48 6.78 -3.82
N ALA A 136 7.51 6.36 -5.08
CA ALA A 136 6.88 5.13 -5.53
C ALA A 136 7.71 4.51 -6.66
N PHE A 137 7.65 3.19 -6.77
CA PHE A 137 8.19 2.48 -7.92
C PHE A 137 7.07 2.26 -8.94
N GLY A 138 7.33 2.64 -10.19
CA GLY A 138 6.41 2.46 -11.31
C GLY A 138 6.90 1.38 -12.28
N ASP A 139 5.99 0.57 -12.79
CA ASP A 139 6.23 -0.31 -13.93
C ASP A 139 5.89 0.44 -15.22
N ALA A 140 6.93 0.82 -15.97
CA ALA A 140 6.80 1.54 -17.23
C ALA A 140 6.35 0.64 -18.40
N ARG A 141 6.42 -0.69 -18.26
CA ARG A 141 6.06 -1.62 -19.33
C ARG A 141 4.64 -2.14 -19.17
N SER A 142 4.15 -2.24 -17.94
CA SER A 142 2.77 -2.67 -17.60
C SER A 142 2.34 -3.98 -18.30
N GLU A 143 3.32 -4.86 -18.57
CA GLU A 143 3.11 -6.06 -19.40
C GLU A 143 2.33 -7.16 -18.64
N GLN A 144 2.31 -7.12 -17.31
CA GLN A 144 1.65 -8.10 -16.45
C GLN A 144 1.03 -7.43 -15.22
N ALA A 145 -0.01 -8.06 -14.65
CA ALA A 145 -0.61 -7.64 -13.39
C ALA A 145 0.36 -7.90 -12.22
N THR A 146 1.31 -6.99 -12.01
CA THR A 146 2.24 -7.03 -10.87
C THR A 146 1.65 -6.30 -9.66
N CYS A 147 2.40 -6.24 -8.56
CA CYS A 147 2.06 -5.38 -7.41
C CYS A 147 2.74 -4.00 -7.49
N VAL A 148 3.36 -3.68 -8.63
CA VAL A 148 3.97 -2.38 -8.91
C VAL A 148 2.96 -1.55 -9.70
N LEU A 149 2.81 -0.27 -9.33
CA LEU A 149 1.86 0.63 -10.00
C LEU A 149 2.32 0.92 -11.43
N PRO A 150 1.43 1.07 -12.42
CA PRO A 150 1.82 1.53 -13.75
C PRO A 150 2.44 2.95 -13.67
N ALA A 151 3.56 3.17 -14.38
CA ALA A 151 4.25 4.46 -14.33
C ALA A 151 3.42 5.61 -14.93
N ASP A 152 2.53 5.34 -15.89
CA ASP A 152 1.65 6.34 -16.50
C ASP A 152 0.64 6.98 -15.51
N HIS A 153 0.59 6.47 -14.28
CA HIS A 153 -0.28 6.94 -13.20
C HIS A 153 0.47 7.55 -12.01
N LEU A 154 1.79 7.74 -12.11
CA LEU A 154 2.66 8.36 -11.10
C LEU A 154 3.17 9.72 -11.57
#